data_AF-A0A4R2HPW4-F1
#
_entry.id   AF-A0A4R2HPW4-F1
#
_cell.length_a   1.000
_cell.length_b   1.000
_cell.length_c   1.000
_cell.angle_alpha   90.00
_cell.angle_beta   90.00
_cell.angle_gamma   90.00
#
_symmetry.space_group_name_H-M   'P 1'
#
loop_
_entity.id
_entity.type
_entity.pdbx_description
1 polymer ?
#
loop_
_entity_poly.entity_id
_entity_poly.type
_entity_poly.pdbx_seq_one_letter_code
_entity_poly.pdbx_strand_id
1 'polypeptide(L)' 'MDESETERLISTDVSSLSGDEMLDHLDSVERRMKELLKAELELLEGSAELLADRPELQARLDHLRTVDLDGVSGAGG' A
#
# COMPACT_ATOMS: atom_id res chain seq x y z
N MET A 1 -7.56 -3.24 11.21
CA MET A 1 -7.08 -2.20 10.28
C MET A 1 -7.55 -0.86 10.82
N ASP A 2 -6.64 0.07 11.08
CA ASP A 2 -6.97 1.44 11.48
C ASP A 2 -7.52 2.21 10.28
N GLU A 3 -8.83 2.15 10.06
CA GLU A 3 -9.53 3.04 9.11
C GLU A 3 -9.24 4.52 9.42
N SER A 4 -9.00 4.81 10.71
CA SER A 4 -8.62 6.13 11.20
C SER A 4 -7.29 6.67 10.65
N GLU A 5 -6.32 5.82 10.30
CA GLU A 5 -5.03 6.27 9.75
C GLU A 5 -5.17 6.65 8.27
N THR A 6 -5.87 5.83 7.49
CA THR A 6 -6.15 6.14 6.08
C THR A 6 -6.95 7.44 5.95
N GLU A 7 -7.98 7.62 6.79
CA GLU A 7 -8.78 8.85 6.81
C GLU A 7 -7.94 10.08 7.20
N ARG A 8 -7.04 9.92 8.17
CA ARG A 8 -6.13 10.99 8.60
C ARG A 8 -5.18 11.43 7.47
N LEU A 9 -4.63 10.47 6.72
CA LEU A 9 -3.73 10.79 5.61
C LEU A 9 -4.45 11.53 4.49
N ILE A 10 -5.68 11.11 4.14
CA ILE A 10 -6.46 11.75 3.07
C ILE A 10 -6.98 13.14 3.48
N SER A 11 -7.35 13.31 4.75
CA SER A 11 -7.90 14.58 5.26
C SER A 11 -6.84 15.63 5.61
N THR A 12 -5.55 15.31 5.48
CA THR A 12 -4.46 16.26 5.77
C THR A 12 -4.45 17.39 4.72
N ASP A 13 -4.51 18.64 5.18
CA ASP A 13 -4.35 19.80 4.29
C ASP A 13 -2.88 20.01 3.94
N VAL A 14 -2.46 19.37 2.85
CA VAL A 14 -1.09 19.41 2.33
C VAL A 14 -0.62 20.82 1.96
N SER A 15 -1.52 21.78 1.73
CA SER A 15 -1.15 23.15 1.38
C SER A 15 -0.62 23.95 2.58
N SER A 16 -0.90 23.47 3.80
CA SER A 16 -0.47 24.08 5.05
C SER A 16 0.85 23.52 5.59
N LEU A 17 1.38 22.44 4.99
CA LEU A 17 2.58 21.76 5.45
C LEU A 17 3.84 22.51 5.01
N SER A 18 4.83 22.59 5.92
CA SER A 18 6.19 22.96 5.56
C SER A 18 6.87 21.88 4.70
N GLY A 19 8.04 22.19 4.15
CA GLY A 19 8.77 21.25 3.30
C GLY A 19 9.08 19.92 3.98
N ASP A 20 9.53 19.96 5.23
CA ASP A 20 9.84 18.74 6.00
C ASP A 20 8.57 17.97 6.37
N GLU A 21 7.50 18.66 6.77
CA GLU A 21 6.22 18.03 7.08
C GLU A 21 5.56 17.38 5.84
N MET A 22 5.77 17.95 4.66
CA MET A 22 5.33 17.35 3.40
C MET A 22 6.07 16.04 3.13
N LEU A 23 7.39 16.00 3.35
CA LEU A 23 8.19 14.79 3.15
C LEU A 23 7.75 13.68 4.12
N ASP A 24 7.61 14.00 5.40
CA ASP A 24 7.13 13.05 6.42
C ASP A 24 5.72 12.53 6.11
N HIS A 25 4.85 13.41 5.57
CA HIS A 25 3.52 13.03 5.14
C HIS A 25 3.57 12.07 3.94
N LEU A 26 4.39 12.36 2.93
CA LEU A 26 4.57 11.49 1.76
C LEU A 26 5.11 10.11 2.16
N ASP A 27 6.10 10.05 3.06
CA ASP A 27 6.63 8.79 3.59
C ASP A 27 5.54 7.98 4.32
N SER A 28 4.68 8.67 5.07
CA SER A 28 3.55 8.05 5.77
C SER A 28 2.49 7.51 4.79
N VAL A 29 2.19 8.26 3.72
CA VAL A 29 1.30 7.82 2.65
C VAL A 29 1.89 6.61 1.92
N GLU A 30 3.16 6.65 1.54
CA GLU A 30 3.83 5.54 0.85
C GLU A 30 3.80 4.26 1.71
N ARG A 31 4.17 4.37 2.99
CA ARG A 31 4.12 3.25 3.93
C ARG A 31 2.71 2.67 4.01
N ARG A 32 1.69 3.52 4.19
CA ARG A 32 0.31 3.07 4.28
C ARG A 32 -0.17 2.40 2.99
N MET A 33 0.19 2.93 1.84
CA MET A 33 -0.13 2.31 0.55
C MET A 33 0.49 0.91 0.44
N LYS A 34 1.76 0.74 0.83
CA LYS A 34 2.41 -0.57 0.85
C LYS A 34 1.71 -1.56 1.79
N GLU A 35 1.31 -1.12 2.99
CA GLU A 35 0.53 -1.96 3.91
C GLU A 35 -0.79 -2.43 3.32
N LEU A 36 -1.52 -1.54 2.64
CA LEU A 36 -2.78 -1.89 1.97
C LEU A 36 -2.57 -2.90 0.84
N LEU A 37 -1.51 -2.72 0.03
CA LEU A 37 -1.16 -3.66 -1.03
C LEU A 37 -0.72 -5.02 -0.47
N LYS A 38 -0.02 -5.06 0.67
CA LYS A 38 0.30 -6.31 1.38
C LYS A 38 -0.95 -7.03 1.86
N ALA A 39 -1.88 -6.31 2.46
CA ALA A 39 -3.13 -6.90 2.91
C ALA A 39 -3.96 -7.42 1.73
N GLU A 40 -3.99 -6.70 0.60
CA GLU A 40 -4.63 -7.18 -0.63
C GLU A 40 -3.96 -8.48 -1.13
N LEU A 41 -2.62 -8.53 -1.14
CA LEU A 41 -1.86 -9.73 -1.51
C LEU A 41 -2.22 -10.92 -0.61
N GLU A 42 -2.16 -10.75 0.71
CA GLU A 42 -2.49 -11.81 1.67
C GLU A 42 -3.93 -12.32 1.51
N LEU A 43 -4.89 -11.40 1.27
CA LEU A 43 -6.28 -11.76 1.03
C LEU A 43 -6.45 -12.56 -0.25
N LEU A 44 -5.79 -12.18 -1.34
CA LEU A 44 -5.86 -12.89 -2.61
C LEU A 44 -5.17 -14.25 -2.52
N GLU A 45 -3.99 -14.34 -1.89
CA GLU A 45 -3.28 -15.61 -1.70
C GLU A 45 -4.05 -16.61 -0.82
N GLY A 46 -4.79 -16.11 0.17
CA GLY A 46 -5.67 -16.92 1.00
C GLY A 46 -6.96 -17.38 0.31
N SER A 47 -7.30 -16.85 -0.87
CA SER A 47 -8.62 -17.01 -1.49
C SER A 47 -8.58 -17.76 -2.83
N ALA A 48 -7.95 -18.94 -2.87
CA ALA A 48 -7.79 -19.75 -4.08
C ALA A 48 -9.11 -20.04 -4.84
N GLU A 49 -10.22 -20.22 -4.11
CA GLU A 49 -11.54 -20.45 -4.70
C GLU A 49 -12.06 -19.23 -5.48
N LEU A 50 -11.79 -18.01 -5.00
CA LEU A 50 -12.18 -16.77 -5.69
C LEU A 50 -11.32 -16.51 -6.93
N LEU A 51 -10.06 -16.95 -6.92
CA LEU A 51 -9.14 -16.79 -8.04
C LEU A 51 -9.48 -17.72 -9.21
N ALA A 52 -10.00 -18.92 -8.93
CA ALA A 52 -10.32 -19.92 -9.94
C ALA A 52 -11.31 -19.43 -11.00
N ASP A 53 -12.28 -18.61 -10.58
CA ASP A 53 -13.36 -18.13 -11.45
C ASP A 53 -13.20 -16.65 -11.86
N ARG A 54 -12.12 -15.98 -11.43
CA ARG A 54 -11.90 -14.54 -11.67
C ARG A 54 -10.49 -14.25 -12.18
N PRO A 55 -10.25 -14.36 -13.49
CA PRO A 55 -8.93 -14.13 -14.09
C PRO A 55 -8.40 -12.73 -13.82
N GLU A 56 -9.26 -11.73 -13.61
CA GLU A 56 -8.88 -10.38 -13.21
C GLU A 56 -8.24 -10.33 -11.81
N LEU A 57 -8.72 -11.13 -10.86
CA LEU A 57 -8.14 -11.24 -9.53
C LEU A 57 -6.83 -12.02 -9.56
N GLN A 58 -6.74 -13.04 -10.42
CA GLN A 58 -5.49 -13.74 -10.67
C GLN A 58 -4.43 -12.80 -11.27
N ALA A 59 -4.79 -11.99 -12.26
CA ALA A 59 -3.88 -10.99 -12.83
C ALA A 59 -3.46 -9.93 -11.80
N ARG A 60 -4.37 -9.53 -10.90
CA ARG A 60 -4.06 -8.62 -9.80
C ARG A 60 -3.08 -9.22 -8.81
N LEU A 61 -3.29 -10.49 -8.43
CA LEU A 61 -2.37 -11.24 -7.59
C LEU A 61 -0.98 -11.34 -8.21
N ASP A 62 -0.91 -11.71 -9.49
CA ASP A 62 0.34 -11.83 -10.22
C ASP A 62 1.08 -10.48 -10.28
N HIS A 63 0.35 -9.38 -10.48
CA HIS A 63 0.93 -8.04 -10.40
C HIS A 63 1.46 -7.71 -9.00
N LEU A 64 0.67 -7.93 -7.94
CA LEU A 64 1.08 -7.63 -6.56
C LEU A 64 2.36 -8.38 -6.16
N ARG A 65 2.56 -9.61 -6.66
CA ARG A 65 3.80 -10.39 -6.47
C ARG A 65 5.04 -9.79 -7.13
N THR A 66 4.87 -8.90 -8.11
CA THR A 66 5.98 -8.20 -8.78
C THR A 66 6.31 -6.86 -8.15
N VAL A 67 5.42 -6.32 -7.31
CA VAL A 67 5.64 -5.04 -6.63
C VAL A 67 6.56 -5.26 -5.44
N ASP A 68 7.55 -4.40 -5.27
CA ASP A 68 8.35 -4.37 -4.05
C ASP A 68 7.55 -3.76 -2.90
N LEU A 69 6.98 -4.64 -2.10
CA LEU A 69 6.17 -4.28 -0.94
C LEU A 69 7.00 -4.25 0.35
N ASP A 70 8.21 -4.82 0.35
CA ASP A 70 9.08 -4.79 1.52
C ASP A 70 9.81 -3.45 1.58
N GLY A 71 9.69 -2.79 2.74
CA GLY A 71 10.17 -1.42 2.94
C GLY A 71 11.69 -1.30 3.06
N VAL A 72 12.44 -1.75 2.05
CA VAL A 72 13.86 -1.40 1.90
C VAL A 72 14.02 -0.48 0.68
N SER A 73 13.45 0.71 0.79
CA SER A 73 14.03 1.85 0.08
C SER A 73 15.32 2.25 0.82
N GLY A 74 16.47 1.74 0.37
CA GLY A 74 17.79 2.32 0.62
C GLY A 74 18.59 1.82 1.83
N ALA A 75 19.23 0.67 1.68
CA ALA A 75 20.52 0.39 2.34
C ALA A 75 21.44 -0.33 1.36
N GLY A 76 22.07 0.41 0.45
CA GLY A 76 23.09 -0.13 -0.44
C GLY A 76 23.60 0.89 -1.45
N GLY A 77 24.86 1.32 -1.29
CA GLY A 77 25.62 2.08 -2.29
C GLY A 77 26.36 3.28 -1.73
#